data_AF-A0A6M3RIG6-F1
#
_entry.id   AF-A0A6M3RIG6-F1
#
_cell.length_a   1.000
_cell.length_b   1.000
_cell.length_c   1.000
_cell.angle_alpha   90.00
_cell.angle_beta   90.00
_cell.angle_gamma   90.00
#
_symmetry.space_group_name_H-M   'P 1'
#
loop_
_entity.id
_entity.type
_entity.pdbx_description
1 polymer ?
#
loop_
_entity_poly.entity_id
_entity_poly.type
_entity_poly.pdbx_seq_one_letter_code
_entity_poly.pdbx_strand_id
1 'polypeptide(L)'
;MIVDIPVVERFCANSCFVLLFCTTLYYWSKIIFAGQADYTQTGLIGFGVTVLCLTTHLMLRWFDSGHFPLSNLYESLLFLAWCLLTLHIYIEIATKTLFLGVLTSPALLCLIAFTDFSLPAELQRSGPLVPALQSNWLLMHVTVMIASYAALLLGCLVAIAYLMFSGFFENRIQIITKTKNFLPVGEFGTVPKSTFDLENQLGLNKLKSTGLEIAKLGKTENSEIFENSINRNYTIQKNLVLEDNNLEIIAPMDSRNYTKRTDVDSKFPKFLLFLDNLSYRTIGIGFCFLTLGILSGAVWANETWGNYWSWDPKETWAFITWLTFACYLHSRLIGGWAGSKPAWIASFGFVIVWICYLGVNLLGQGLHSYGFLQL
;
A
#
# COMPACT_ATOMS: atom_id res chain seq x y z
N MET A 1 -25.91 -2.06 40.69
CA MET A 1 -26.14 -1.41 39.39
C MET A 1 -25.85 -2.47 38.35
N ILE A 2 -26.88 -3.16 37.88
CA ILE A 2 -26.73 -4.16 36.82
C ILE A 2 -26.44 -3.33 35.57
N VAL A 3 -25.24 -3.48 35.01
CA VAL A 3 -24.90 -2.80 33.76
C VAL A 3 -25.67 -3.53 32.67
N ASP A 4 -26.57 -2.83 31.99
CA ASP A 4 -27.29 -3.39 30.84
C ASP A 4 -26.29 -3.63 29.71
N ILE A 5 -25.88 -4.89 29.55
CA ILE A 5 -24.91 -5.35 28.53
C ILE A 5 -25.26 -4.80 27.13
N PRO A 6 -26.53 -4.84 26.66
CA PRO A 6 -26.88 -4.33 25.33
C PRO A 6 -26.67 -2.82 25.16
N VAL A 7 -26.76 -2.04 26.26
CA VAL A 7 -26.52 -0.59 26.21
C VAL A 7 -25.03 -0.31 26.03
N VAL A 8 -24.18 -1.05 26.73
CA VAL A 8 -22.73 -0.92 26.60
C VAL A 8 -22.26 -1.39 25.23
N GLU A 9 -22.80 -2.48 24.70
CA GLU A 9 -22.47 -2.95 23.36
C GLU A 9 -22.77 -1.90 22.28
N ARG A 10 -23.96 -1.29 22.32
CA ARG A 10 -24.35 -0.21 21.40
C ARG A 10 -23.46 1.01 21.56
N PHE A 11 -23.08 1.36 22.79
CA PHE A 11 -22.15 2.44 23.05
C PHE A 11 -20.77 2.15 22.44
N CYS A 12 -20.25 0.94 22.62
CA CYS A 12 -18.97 0.52 22.03
C CYS A 12 -19.01 0.51 20.50
N ALA A 13 -20.08 -0.02 19.88
CA ALA A 13 -20.23 -0.05 18.43
C ALA A 13 -20.26 1.37 17.82
N ASN A 14 -21.11 2.25 18.38
CA ASN A 14 -21.18 3.65 17.95
C ASN A 14 -19.85 4.38 18.17
N SER A 15 -19.17 4.12 19.28
CA SER A 15 -17.86 4.71 19.57
C SER A 15 -16.80 4.25 18.55
N CYS A 16 -16.77 2.97 18.20
CA CYS A 16 -15.88 2.44 17.17
C CYS A 16 -16.10 3.16 15.82
N PHE A 17 -17.36 3.32 15.40
CA PHE A 17 -17.68 4.02 14.16
C PHE A 17 -17.22 5.48 14.19
N VAL A 18 -17.55 6.23 15.25
CA VAL A 18 -17.18 7.65 15.37
C VAL A 18 -15.66 7.82 15.44
N LEU A 19 -14.97 6.99 16.21
CA LEU A 19 -13.51 7.03 16.31
C LEU A 19 -12.87 6.77 14.95
N LEU A 20 -13.32 5.72 14.23
CA LEU A 20 -12.84 5.43 12.89
C LEU A 20 -13.10 6.60 11.94
N PHE A 21 -14.31 7.15 11.95
CA PHE A 21 -14.66 8.30 11.11
C PHE A 21 -13.74 9.50 11.37
N CYS A 22 -13.52 9.86 12.64
CA CYS A 22 -12.59 10.92 13.03
C CYS A 22 -11.14 10.61 12.61
N THR A 23 -10.68 9.37 12.77
CA THR A 23 -9.33 8.98 12.31
C THR A 23 -9.19 9.05 10.80
N THR A 24 -10.20 8.65 10.03
CA THR A 24 -10.20 8.76 8.57
C THR A 24 -10.08 10.22 8.15
N LEU A 25 -10.89 11.11 8.74
CA LEU A 25 -10.81 12.54 8.48
C LEU A 25 -9.44 13.12 8.85
N TYR A 26 -8.85 12.66 9.96
CA TYR A 26 -7.52 13.07 10.38
C TYR A 26 -6.43 12.70 9.35
N TYR A 27 -6.37 11.43 8.93
CA TYR A 27 -5.38 10.96 7.97
C TYR A 27 -5.51 11.67 6.62
N TRP A 28 -6.74 11.85 6.15
CA TRP A 28 -7.04 12.50 4.87
C TRP A 28 -6.76 14.00 4.91
N SER A 29 -7.24 14.72 5.93
CA SER A 29 -6.95 16.15 6.09
C SER A 29 -5.45 16.41 6.20
N LYS A 30 -4.71 15.57 6.93
CA LYS A 30 -3.28 15.72 7.07
C LYS A 30 -2.54 15.58 5.75
N ILE A 31 -2.89 14.60 4.90
CA ILE A 31 -2.28 14.49 3.57
C ILE A 31 -2.64 15.67 2.66
N ILE A 32 -3.91 16.09 2.66
CA ILE A 32 -4.39 17.15 1.76
C ILE A 32 -3.78 18.51 2.11
N PHE A 33 -3.77 18.88 3.40
CA PHE A 33 -3.38 20.21 3.83
C PHE A 33 -1.91 20.34 4.22
N ALA A 34 -1.28 19.29 4.73
CA ALA A 34 0.10 19.38 5.22
C ALA A 34 1.17 18.96 4.18
N GLY A 35 0.79 18.43 3.01
CA GLY A 35 1.66 18.20 1.84
C GLY A 35 2.84 17.24 2.06
N GLN A 36 3.83 17.65 2.85
CA GLN A 36 4.90 16.83 3.41
C GLN A 36 4.66 16.65 4.91
N ALA A 37 3.66 15.84 5.25
CA ALA A 37 3.28 15.67 6.65
C ALA A 37 4.25 14.71 7.35
N ASP A 38 5.02 15.22 8.31
CA ASP A 38 5.86 14.39 9.18
C ASP A 38 5.01 13.34 9.91
N TYR A 39 5.58 12.15 10.11
CA TYR A 39 4.91 11.08 10.86
C TYR A 39 4.59 11.57 12.28
N THR A 40 3.32 11.47 12.67
CA THR A 40 2.87 11.75 14.04
C THR A 40 2.03 10.58 14.53
N GLN A 41 2.13 10.30 15.83
CA GLN A 41 1.45 9.16 16.47
C GLN A 41 -0.04 9.40 16.74
N THR A 42 -0.55 10.60 16.47
CA THR A 42 -1.96 10.99 16.71
C THR A 42 -2.97 10.08 16.01
N GLY A 43 -2.74 9.71 14.74
CA GLY A 43 -3.59 8.77 14.01
C GLY A 43 -3.52 7.36 14.62
N LEU A 44 -2.31 6.93 14.97
CA LEU A 44 -2.05 5.66 15.65
C LEU A 44 -2.75 5.56 17.01
N ILE A 45 -2.79 6.65 17.78
CA ILE A 45 -3.52 6.72 19.06
C ILE A 45 -5.01 6.50 18.81
N GLY A 46 -5.60 7.16 17.81
CA GLY A 46 -7.00 6.95 17.44
C GLY A 46 -7.30 5.50 17.11
N PHE A 47 -6.46 4.86 16.30
CA PHE A 47 -6.56 3.42 16.02
C PHE A 47 -6.37 2.54 17.25
N GLY A 48 -5.45 2.90 18.15
CA GLY A 48 -5.25 2.19 19.42
C GLY A 48 -6.49 2.23 20.30
N VAL A 49 -7.15 3.39 20.43
CA VAL A 49 -8.41 3.52 21.17
C VAL A 49 -9.52 2.70 20.51
N THR A 50 -9.60 2.70 19.18
CA THR A 50 -10.57 1.85 18.45
C THR A 50 -10.32 0.37 18.69
N VAL A 51 -9.06 -0.12 18.67
CA VAL A 51 -8.76 -1.53 19.00
C VAL A 51 -9.22 -1.87 20.40
N LEU A 52 -8.98 -0.99 21.38
CA LEU A 52 -9.42 -1.21 22.75
C LEU A 52 -10.96 -1.29 22.82
N CYS A 53 -11.67 -0.37 22.17
CA CYS A 53 -13.13 -0.39 22.12
C CYS A 53 -13.69 -1.66 21.45
N LEU A 54 -13.06 -2.10 20.36
CA LEU A 54 -13.46 -3.31 19.64
C LEU A 54 -13.16 -4.58 20.45
N THR A 55 -12.03 -4.60 21.16
CA THR A 55 -11.67 -5.66 22.10
C THR A 55 -12.69 -5.73 23.23
N THR A 56 -13.08 -4.59 23.81
CA THR A 56 -14.12 -4.57 24.85
C THR A 56 -15.46 -5.07 24.32
N HIS A 57 -15.83 -4.72 23.09
CA HIS A 57 -17.08 -5.19 22.48
C HIS A 57 -17.07 -6.72 22.30
N LEU A 58 -15.99 -7.29 21.75
CA LEU A 58 -15.83 -8.74 21.59
C LEU A 58 -15.80 -9.46 22.95
N MET A 59 -15.14 -8.89 23.96
CA MET A 59 -15.09 -9.48 25.30
C MET A 59 -16.45 -9.49 25.99
N LEU A 60 -17.23 -8.40 25.89
CA LEU A 60 -18.59 -8.36 26.43
C LEU A 60 -19.47 -9.44 25.80
N ARG A 61 -19.37 -9.62 24.48
CA ARG A 61 -20.06 -10.70 23.78
C ARG A 61 -19.65 -12.08 24.24
N TRP A 62 -18.35 -12.29 24.48
CA TRP A 62 -17.85 -13.56 25.00
C TRP A 62 -18.48 -13.87 26.37
N PHE A 63 -18.52 -12.89 27.28
CA PHE A 63 -19.11 -13.09 28.60
C PHE A 63 -20.62 -13.37 28.53
N ASP A 64 -21.34 -12.76 27.59
CA ASP A 64 -22.79 -12.93 27.45
C ASP A 64 -23.16 -14.26 26.77
N SER A 65 -22.42 -14.66 25.74
CA SER A 65 -22.68 -15.88 24.97
C SER A 65 -22.09 -17.15 25.59
N GLY A 66 -21.12 -17.00 26.51
CA GLY A 66 -20.39 -18.12 27.12
C GLY A 66 -19.39 -18.80 26.18
N HIS A 67 -19.17 -18.26 24.98
CA HIS A 67 -18.24 -18.80 23.98
C HIS A 67 -17.51 -17.68 23.23
N PHE A 68 -16.42 -18.03 22.54
CA PHE A 68 -15.67 -17.04 21.78
C PHE A 68 -16.54 -16.44 20.65
N PRO A 69 -16.53 -15.11 20.44
CA PRO A 69 -17.46 -14.42 19.54
C PRO A 69 -17.06 -14.59 18.08
N LEU A 70 -17.41 -15.74 17.50
CA LEU A 70 -17.23 -16.09 16.09
C LEU A 70 -18.42 -16.89 15.54
N SER A 71 -19.56 -16.90 16.24
CA SER A 71 -20.66 -17.81 15.91
C SER A 71 -21.53 -17.31 14.76
N ASN A 72 -21.56 -16.00 14.51
CA ASN A 72 -22.37 -15.38 13.47
C ASN A 72 -21.53 -14.49 12.53
N LEU A 73 -22.15 -14.07 11.42
CA LEU A 73 -21.49 -13.20 10.43
C LEU A 73 -21.09 -11.84 11.04
N TYR A 74 -21.90 -11.29 11.93
CA TYR A 74 -21.63 -10.02 12.59
C TYR A 74 -20.34 -10.07 13.44
N GLU A 75 -20.22 -11.06 14.32
CA GLU A 75 -19.07 -11.32 15.19
C GLU A 75 -17.80 -11.60 14.40
N SER A 76 -17.91 -12.42 13.35
CA SER A 76 -16.76 -12.71 12.49
C SER A 76 -16.28 -11.47 11.73
N LEU A 77 -17.18 -10.58 11.30
CA LEU A 77 -16.81 -9.29 10.67
C LEU A 77 -16.17 -8.32 11.67
N LEU A 78 -16.67 -8.26 12.91
CA LEU A 78 -16.02 -7.49 13.97
C LEU A 78 -14.62 -8.04 14.28
N PHE A 79 -14.47 -9.37 14.32
CA PHE A 79 -13.17 -10.00 14.50
C PHE A 79 -12.23 -9.76 13.31
N LEU A 80 -12.76 -9.77 12.07
CA LEU A 80 -12.00 -9.39 10.87
C LEU A 80 -11.50 -7.95 10.97
N ALA A 81 -12.37 -7.00 11.38
CA ALA A 81 -11.98 -5.62 11.59
C ALA A 81 -10.91 -5.48 12.67
N TRP A 82 -11.00 -6.26 13.74
CA TRP A 82 -10.01 -6.30 14.81
C TRP A 82 -8.65 -6.83 14.31
N CYS A 83 -8.63 -7.93 13.56
CA CYS A 83 -7.41 -8.46 12.95
C CYS A 83 -6.78 -7.47 11.95
N LEU A 84 -7.59 -6.82 11.12
CA LEU A 84 -7.08 -5.88 10.13
C LEU A 84 -6.50 -4.63 10.80
N LEU A 85 -7.19 -4.09 11.81
CA LEU A 85 -6.74 -2.91 12.56
C LEU A 85 -5.48 -3.19 13.39
N THR A 86 -5.40 -4.34 14.04
CA THR A 86 -4.20 -4.75 14.80
C THR A 86 -2.98 -4.94 13.89
N LEU A 87 -3.18 -5.60 12.74
CA LEU A 87 -2.13 -5.75 11.72
C LEU A 87 -1.71 -4.38 11.14
N HIS A 88 -2.66 -3.50 10.89
CA HIS A 88 -2.39 -2.15 10.44
C HIS A 88 -1.51 -1.38 11.42
N ILE A 89 -1.86 -1.35 12.71
CA ILE A 89 -1.07 -0.72 13.77
C ILE A 89 0.36 -1.29 13.80
N TYR A 90 0.49 -2.62 13.73
CA TYR A 90 1.80 -3.28 13.71
C TYR A 90 2.68 -2.79 12.53
N ILE A 91 2.10 -2.73 11.33
CA ILE A 91 2.83 -2.28 10.13
C ILE A 91 3.12 -0.78 10.18
N GLU A 92 2.19 0.05 10.68
CA GLU A 92 2.41 1.49 10.79
C GLU A 92 3.54 1.81 11.79
N ILE A 93 3.62 1.10 12.91
CA ILE A 93 4.73 1.23 13.86
C ILE A 93 6.06 0.81 13.22
N ALA A 94 6.06 -0.29 12.47
CA ALA A 94 7.27 -0.81 11.83
C ALA A 94 7.78 0.08 10.67
N THR A 95 6.86 0.64 9.88
CA THR A 95 7.20 1.42 8.68
C THR A 95 7.28 2.92 8.93
N LYS A 96 6.65 3.42 10.00
CA LYS A 96 6.52 4.86 10.34
C LYS A 96 5.98 5.69 9.18
N THR A 97 5.01 5.15 8.45
CA THR A 97 4.38 5.82 7.30
C THR A 97 2.92 6.15 7.57
N LEU A 98 2.54 7.42 7.38
CA LEU A 98 1.13 7.85 7.49
C LEU A 98 0.26 7.37 6.33
N PHE A 99 0.89 7.06 5.20
CA PHE A 99 0.20 6.68 3.96
C PHE A 99 -0.65 5.43 4.16
N LEU A 100 -0.19 4.48 4.97
CA LEU A 100 -0.93 3.26 5.25
C LEU A 100 -2.28 3.56 5.91
N GLY A 101 -2.33 4.52 6.85
CA GLY A 101 -3.56 4.95 7.52
C GLY A 101 -4.58 5.56 6.56
N VAL A 102 -4.12 6.27 5.52
CA VAL A 102 -5.02 6.90 4.52
C VAL A 102 -5.76 5.87 3.68
N LEU A 103 -5.10 4.75 3.39
CA LEU A 103 -5.66 3.64 2.65
C LEU A 103 -6.56 2.75 3.51
N THR A 104 -6.13 2.45 4.73
CA THR A 104 -6.80 1.47 5.61
C THR A 104 -7.95 2.07 6.42
N SER A 105 -7.84 3.33 6.87
CA SER A 105 -8.91 3.99 7.63
C SER A 105 -10.27 4.01 6.93
N PRO A 106 -10.41 4.39 5.63
CA PRO A 106 -11.71 4.34 4.97
C PRO A 106 -12.18 2.89 4.75
N ALA A 107 -11.28 1.94 4.50
CA ALA A 107 -11.66 0.54 4.33
C ALA A 107 -12.22 -0.07 5.63
N LEU A 108 -11.58 0.23 6.78
CA LEU A 108 -12.05 -0.16 8.11
C LEU A 108 -13.37 0.52 8.48
N LEU A 109 -13.50 1.81 8.17
CA LEU A 109 -14.75 2.53 8.37
C LEU A 109 -15.89 1.90 7.57
N CYS A 110 -15.68 1.59 6.29
CA CYS A 110 -16.67 0.92 5.46
C CYS A 110 -17.02 -0.47 6.00
N LEU A 111 -16.03 -1.23 6.49
CA LEU A 111 -16.25 -2.55 7.09
C LEU A 111 -17.14 -2.47 8.33
N ILE A 112 -16.84 -1.57 9.27
CA ILE A 112 -17.64 -1.36 10.49
C ILE A 112 -19.03 -0.80 10.12
N ALA A 113 -19.11 0.16 9.20
CA ALA A 113 -20.38 0.71 8.74
C ALA A 113 -21.28 -0.36 8.11
N PHE A 114 -20.72 -1.24 7.29
CA PHE A 114 -21.44 -2.37 6.72
C PHE A 114 -21.94 -3.32 7.82
N THR A 115 -21.09 -3.61 8.79
CA THR A 115 -21.40 -4.53 9.89
C THR A 115 -22.52 -4.02 10.79
N ASP A 116 -22.49 -2.73 11.14
CA ASP A 116 -23.45 -2.13 12.06
C ASP A 116 -24.76 -1.67 11.37
N PHE A 117 -24.69 -1.16 10.14
CA PHE A 117 -25.86 -0.57 9.47
C PHE A 117 -26.49 -1.44 8.37
N SER A 118 -25.72 -2.33 7.72
CA SER A 118 -26.24 -3.12 6.58
C SER A 118 -26.74 -4.51 6.99
N LEU A 119 -26.28 -5.05 8.13
CA LEU A 119 -26.72 -6.35 8.59
C LEU A 119 -28.07 -6.27 9.34
N PRO A 120 -29.03 -7.19 9.06
CA PRO A 120 -30.29 -7.27 9.78
C PRO A 120 -30.10 -7.50 11.29
N ALA A 121 -31.03 -6.96 12.09
CA ALA A 121 -30.99 -7.07 13.54
C ALA A 121 -31.05 -8.53 14.04
N GLU A 122 -31.57 -9.46 13.24
CA GLU A 122 -31.62 -10.89 13.53
C GLU A 122 -30.22 -11.53 13.56
N LEU A 123 -29.33 -11.15 12.64
CA LEU A 123 -27.96 -11.66 12.56
C LEU A 123 -27.02 -11.01 13.58
N GLN A 124 -27.44 -9.87 14.15
CA GLN A 124 -26.71 -9.19 15.21
C GLN A 124 -26.96 -9.81 16.59
N ARG A 125 -27.99 -10.64 16.77
CA ARG A 125 -28.28 -11.31 18.05
C ARG A 125 -27.34 -12.49 18.29
N SER A 126 -26.96 -12.69 19.55
CA SER A 126 -26.25 -13.87 20.02
C SER A 126 -27.20 -15.09 19.94
N GLY A 127 -26.94 -15.98 18.99
CA GLY A 127 -27.65 -17.24 18.84
C GLY A 127 -26.91 -18.39 19.53
N PRO A 128 -27.59 -19.50 19.87
CA PRO A 128 -26.93 -20.68 20.39
C PRO A 128 -25.95 -21.23 19.34
N LEU A 129 -24.80 -21.74 19.80
CA LEU A 129 -23.80 -22.36 18.93
C LEU A 129 -24.42 -23.49 18.12
N VAL A 130 -24.23 -23.44 16.81
CA VAL A 130 -24.50 -24.57 15.92
C VAL A 130 -23.62 -25.74 16.39
N PRO A 131 -24.11 -27.00 16.47
CA PRO A 131 -23.36 -28.11 17.10
C PRO A 131 -21.93 -28.33 16.57
N ALA A 132 -21.66 -27.95 15.32
CA ALA A 132 -20.33 -27.97 14.71
C ALA A 132 -19.29 -27.05 15.41
N LEU A 133 -19.73 -25.95 16.05
CA LEU A 133 -18.87 -24.95 16.71
C LEU A 133 -18.46 -25.30 18.15
N GLN A 134 -18.84 -26.48 18.65
CA GLN A 134 -18.48 -26.90 20.00
C GLN A 134 -17.06 -27.47 20.12
N SER A 135 -16.34 -27.65 18.99
CA SER A 135 -14.96 -28.14 19.03
C SER A 135 -13.94 -26.99 19.14
N ASN A 136 -12.97 -27.14 20.05
CA ASN A 136 -11.84 -26.22 20.17
C ASN A 136 -11.02 -26.14 18.87
N TRP A 137 -11.06 -27.21 18.08
CA TRP A 137 -10.35 -27.31 16.83
C TRP A 137 -10.97 -26.41 15.75
N LEU A 138 -12.31 -26.35 15.66
CA LEU A 138 -12.97 -25.41 14.75
C LEU A 138 -12.67 -23.96 15.11
N LEU A 139 -12.60 -23.65 16.41
CA LEU A 139 -12.25 -22.31 16.87
C LEU A 139 -10.87 -21.87 16.38
N MET A 140 -9.86 -22.74 16.51
CA MET A 140 -8.52 -22.48 15.99
C MET A 140 -8.55 -22.32 14.45
N HIS A 141 -9.24 -23.19 13.74
CA HIS A 141 -9.37 -23.09 12.28
C HIS A 141 -9.96 -21.74 11.85
N VAL A 142 -11.11 -21.34 12.39
CA VAL A 142 -11.82 -20.12 11.99
C VAL A 142 -11.01 -18.87 12.36
N THR A 143 -10.39 -18.83 13.54
CA THR A 143 -9.54 -17.69 13.94
C THR A 143 -8.35 -17.50 13.01
N VAL A 144 -7.63 -18.57 12.68
CA VAL A 144 -6.49 -18.53 11.74
C VAL A 144 -6.95 -18.16 10.33
N MET A 145 -8.10 -18.66 9.89
CA MET A 145 -8.68 -18.29 8.59
C MET A 145 -9.00 -16.79 8.51
N ILE A 146 -9.67 -16.22 9.51
CA ILE A 146 -10.02 -14.78 9.52
C ILE A 146 -8.77 -13.90 9.62
N ALA A 147 -7.80 -14.29 10.45
CA ALA A 147 -6.51 -13.60 10.52
C ALA A 147 -5.77 -13.62 9.17
N SER A 148 -5.87 -14.73 8.43
CA SER A 148 -5.29 -14.83 7.09
C SER A 148 -5.96 -13.87 6.10
N TYR A 149 -7.29 -13.80 6.09
CA TYR A 149 -8.03 -12.88 5.24
C TYR A 149 -7.73 -11.42 5.57
N ALA A 150 -7.60 -11.05 6.85
CA ALA A 150 -7.21 -9.70 7.24
C ALA A 150 -5.86 -9.28 6.63
N ALA A 151 -4.86 -10.17 6.69
CA ALA A 151 -3.55 -9.94 6.09
C ALA A 151 -3.60 -9.88 4.56
N LEU A 152 -4.32 -10.80 3.92
CA LEU A 152 -4.49 -10.80 2.46
C LEU A 152 -5.19 -9.53 1.97
N LEU A 153 -6.30 -9.12 2.60
CA LEU A 153 -7.02 -7.90 2.26
C LEU A 153 -6.15 -6.66 2.41
N LEU A 154 -5.37 -6.56 3.51
CA LEU A 154 -4.46 -5.44 3.71
C LEU A 154 -3.36 -5.39 2.65
N GLY A 155 -2.75 -6.53 2.33
CA GLY A 155 -1.74 -6.63 1.28
C GLY A 155 -2.30 -6.26 -0.10
N CYS A 156 -3.50 -6.74 -0.42
CA CYS A 156 -4.22 -6.39 -1.65
C CYS A 156 -4.55 -4.89 -1.73
N LEU A 157 -4.99 -4.26 -0.63
CA LEU A 157 -5.22 -2.82 -0.59
C LEU A 157 -3.93 -2.05 -0.95
N VAL A 158 -2.78 -2.48 -0.40
CA VAL A 158 -1.49 -1.87 -0.70
C VAL A 158 -1.11 -2.08 -2.18
N ALA A 159 -1.40 -3.24 -2.75
CA ALA A 159 -1.19 -3.51 -4.19
C ALA A 159 -2.07 -2.63 -5.09
N ILE A 160 -3.33 -2.42 -4.72
CA ILE A 160 -4.26 -1.53 -5.43
C ILE A 160 -3.72 -0.09 -5.38
N ALA A 161 -3.25 0.35 -4.20
CA ALA A 161 -2.60 1.65 -4.06
C ALA A 161 -1.37 1.75 -4.97
N TYR A 162 -0.51 0.72 -5.01
CA TYR A 162 0.62 0.67 -5.94
C TYR A 162 0.17 0.92 -7.39
N LEU A 163 -0.88 0.23 -7.87
CA LEU A 163 -1.38 0.40 -9.24
C LEU A 163 -1.89 1.82 -9.51
N MET A 164 -2.62 2.40 -8.55
CA MET A 164 -3.13 3.76 -8.67
C MET A 164 -1.99 4.78 -8.82
N PHE A 165 -0.92 4.64 -8.02
CA PHE A 165 0.23 5.53 -8.09
C PHE A 165 1.10 5.25 -9.32
N SER A 166 1.32 3.98 -9.70
CA SER A 166 2.13 3.65 -10.87
C SER A 166 1.48 4.15 -12.16
N GLY A 167 0.17 3.98 -12.32
CA GLY A 167 -0.57 4.45 -13.50
C GLY A 167 -0.52 5.97 -13.66
N PHE A 168 -0.54 6.72 -12.56
CA PHE A 168 -0.39 8.17 -12.59
C PHE A 168 0.97 8.62 -13.14
N PHE A 169 2.04 7.87 -12.85
CA PHE A 169 3.40 8.21 -13.26
C PHE A 169 3.72 7.85 -14.72
N GLU A 170 3.27 6.68 -15.20
CA GLU A 170 3.43 6.30 -16.60
C GLU A 170 2.79 7.33 -17.54
N ASN A 171 1.59 7.82 -17.19
CA ASN A 171 0.91 8.88 -17.92
C ASN A 171 1.69 10.20 -17.92
N ARG A 172 2.33 10.57 -16.79
CA ARG A 172 3.18 11.77 -16.70
C ARG A 172 4.39 11.69 -17.61
N ILE A 173 5.08 10.54 -17.65
CA ILE A 173 6.23 10.34 -18.53
C ILE A 173 5.79 10.47 -19.99
N GLN A 174 4.73 9.78 -20.40
CA GLN A 174 4.24 9.84 -21.78
C GLN A 174 3.88 11.26 -22.23
N ILE A 175 3.26 12.06 -21.34
CA ILE A 175 2.98 13.47 -21.62
C ILE A 175 4.28 14.24 -21.84
N ILE A 176 5.32 14.04 -21.01
CA ILE A 176 6.61 14.72 -21.17
C ILE A 176 7.29 14.32 -22.48
N THR A 177 7.32 13.04 -22.85
CA THR A 177 7.91 12.58 -24.12
C THR A 177 7.14 13.15 -25.32
N LYS A 178 5.81 13.16 -25.23
CA LYS A 178 4.96 13.73 -26.29
C LYS A 178 5.15 15.24 -26.41
N THR A 179 5.26 15.97 -25.30
CA THR A 179 5.50 17.43 -25.29
C THR A 179 6.88 17.78 -25.83
N LYS A 180 7.91 16.97 -25.54
CA LYS A 180 9.25 17.12 -26.16
C LYS A 180 9.22 16.94 -27.67
N ASN A 181 8.34 16.07 -28.18
CA ASN A 181 8.15 15.90 -29.62
C ASN A 181 7.30 17.01 -30.27
N PHE A 182 6.59 17.82 -29.47
CA PHE A 182 5.80 18.98 -29.93
C PHE A 182 6.53 20.32 -29.82
N LEU A 183 7.62 20.39 -29.05
CA LEU A 183 8.60 21.46 -29.23
C LEU A 183 9.36 21.11 -30.51
N PRO A 184 9.25 21.88 -31.61
CA PRO A 184 10.20 21.72 -32.68
C PRO A 184 11.57 21.90 -32.05
N VAL A 185 12.42 20.88 -32.13
CA VAL A 185 13.86 21.08 -32.10
C VAL A 185 14.08 22.07 -33.23
N GLY A 186 14.15 23.36 -32.87
CA GLY A 186 14.20 24.45 -33.84
C GLY A 186 15.29 24.11 -34.83
N GLU A 187 14.95 24.17 -36.11
CA GLU A 187 15.93 24.15 -37.18
C GLU A 187 17.13 24.98 -36.74
N PHE A 188 18.32 24.39 -36.87
CA PHE A 188 19.58 25.09 -36.81
C PHE A 188 19.55 26.21 -37.86
N GLY A 189 18.99 27.35 -37.47
CA GLY A 189 18.91 28.56 -38.26
C GLY A 189 20.28 29.20 -38.28
N THR A 190 20.86 29.30 -39.47
CA THR A 190 22.06 30.11 -39.72
C THR A 190 21.71 31.57 -39.42
N VAL A 191 22.22 32.10 -38.32
CA VAL A 191 22.11 33.54 -38.02
C VAL A 191 22.94 34.30 -39.07
N PRO A 192 22.37 35.27 -39.80
CA PRO A 192 23.13 36.10 -40.73
C PRO A 192 24.22 36.86 -39.98
N LYS A 193 25.41 36.86 -40.56
CA LYS A 193 26.63 37.46 -40.02
C LYS A 193 26.55 38.99 -40.15
N SER A 194 25.72 39.65 -39.36
CA SER A 194 25.81 41.09 -39.15
C SER A 194 25.18 41.51 -37.84
N THR A 195 25.99 42.20 -37.04
CA THR A 195 25.62 43.06 -35.89
C THR A 195 24.97 42.35 -34.70
N PHE A 196 25.81 41.83 -33.81
CA PHE A 196 25.55 41.95 -32.37
C PHE A 196 26.89 41.96 -31.63
N ASP A 197 27.32 43.16 -31.23
CA ASP A 197 28.56 43.44 -30.50
C ASP A 197 28.54 42.77 -29.11
N LEU A 198 29.04 41.54 -29.04
CA LEU A 198 29.22 40.80 -27.78
C LEU A 198 30.49 41.22 -27.01
N GLU A 199 31.30 42.12 -27.58
CA GLU A 199 32.57 42.55 -26.99
C GLU A 199 32.40 43.57 -25.86
N ASN A 200 31.26 44.30 -25.82
CA ASN A 200 31.02 45.35 -24.83
C ASN A 200 30.21 44.92 -23.58
N GLN A 201 29.60 43.73 -23.57
CA GLN A 201 28.78 43.29 -22.41
C GLN A 201 29.45 42.30 -21.46
N LEU A 202 30.57 41.68 -21.83
CA LEU A 202 31.20 40.63 -21.02
C LEU A 202 32.41 41.07 -20.19
N GLY A 203 32.78 42.36 -20.19
CA GLY A 203 33.81 42.87 -19.26
C GLY A 203 35.14 42.09 -19.31
N LEU A 204 35.51 41.53 -20.46
CA LEU A 204 36.67 40.66 -20.64
C LEU A 204 38.02 41.40 -20.63
N ASN A 205 38.03 42.73 -20.46
CA ASN A 205 39.26 43.52 -20.32
C ASN A 205 40.01 43.23 -19.00
N LYS A 206 39.39 42.56 -18.02
CA LYS A 206 40.06 42.23 -16.75
C LYS A 206 40.92 40.97 -16.82
N LEU A 207 40.65 40.05 -17.75
CA LEU A 207 41.34 38.76 -17.86
C LEU A 207 42.62 38.80 -18.71
N LYS A 208 42.84 39.85 -19.51
CA LYS A 208 44.11 40.08 -20.23
C LYS A 208 45.22 40.69 -19.37
N SER A 209 44.91 41.16 -18.15
CA SER A 209 45.89 41.80 -17.25
C SER A 209 46.67 40.82 -16.37
N THR A 210 46.21 39.58 -16.28
CA THR A 210 46.94 38.48 -15.62
C THR A 210 47.62 37.66 -16.70
N GLY A 211 48.91 37.92 -16.92
CA GLY A 211 49.74 37.25 -17.92
C GLY A 211 49.85 35.75 -17.67
N LEU A 212 48.90 34.98 -18.17
CA LEU A 212 49.05 33.54 -18.37
C LEU A 212 49.45 33.30 -19.82
N GLU A 213 50.75 33.14 -20.04
CA GLU A 213 51.31 32.69 -21.31
C GLU A 213 50.70 31.33 -21.69
N ILE A 214 50.21 31.24 -22.93
CA ILE A 214 49.80 29.98 -23.55
C ILE A 214 51.08 29.25 -23.93
N ALA A 215 51.70 28.57 -22.97
CA ALA A 215 52.87 27.73 -23.18
C ALA A 215 52.46 26.30 -23.53
N LYS A 216 52.93 25.86 -24.71
CA LYS A 216 52.97 24.49 -25.22
C LYS A 216 53.38 23.47 -24.15
N LEU A 217 52.68 22.35 -24.02
CA LEU A 217 53.19 21.01 -23.65
C LEU A 217 51.95 20.09 -23.64
N GLY A 218 51.90 18.97 -24.37
CA GLY A 218 52.86 17.87 -24.35
C GLY A 218 52.23 16.74 -23.54
N LYS A 219 52.02 15.57 -24.15
CA LYS A 219 51.45 14.36 -23.54
C LYS A 219 52.07 14.08 -22.16
N THR A 220 51.24 13.84 -21.14
CA THR A 220 51.52 12.87 -20.07
C THR A 220 50.25 12.52 -19.30
N GLU A 221 50.12 11.22 -19.00
CA GLU A 221 49.19 10.62 -18.06
C GLU A 221 49.43 11.21 -16.66
N ASN A 222 48.37 11.67 -16.00
CA ASN A 222 48.10 11.52 -14.56
C ASN A 222 46.92 12.41 -14.14
N SER A 223 45.98 11.82 -13.39
CA SER A 223 44.89 12.50 -12.74
C SER A 223 45.41 13.35 -11.58
N GLU A 224 45.32 14.67 -11.69
CA GLU A 224 45.52 15.58 -10.55
C GLU A 224 44.18 16.19 -10.12
N ILE A 225 43.85 15.98 -8.85
CA ILE A 225 42.71 16.57 -8.16
C ILE A 225 43.12 18.02 -7.81
N PHE A 226 42.43 19.00 -8.38
CA PHE A 226 42.57 20.40 -7.97
C PHE A 226 41.51 20.74 -6.92
N GLU A 227 41.92 20.90 -5.66
CA GLU A 227 41.14 21.59 -4.64
C GLU A 227 41.15 23.10 -4.93
N ASN A 228 39.98 23.70 -5.06
CA ASN A 228 39.84 25.16 -5.05
C ASN A 228 38.84 25.56 -3.95
N SER A 229 39.21 26.54 -3.15
CA SER A 229 38.69 26.90 -1.83
C SER A 229 37.30 27.57 -1.82
N ILE A 230 36.45 27.24 -2.79
CA ILE A 230 35.01 27.55 -2.77
C ILE A 230 34.25 26.28 -3.16
N ASN A 231 33.97 25.47 -2.14
CA ASN A 231 33.13 24.27 -2.11
C ASN A 231 32.15 24.11 -3.29
N ARG A 232 32.52 23.26 -4.26
CA ARG A 232 31.62 22.30 -4.95
C ARG A 232 32.41 21.42 -5.92
N ASN A 233 32.50 20.13 -5.63
CA ASN A 233 33.04 19.11 -6.53
C ASN A 233 32.12 18.97 -7.75
N TYR A 234 32.59 19.36 -8.94
CA TYR A 234 31.97 19.00 -10.21
C TYR A 234 32.81 17.91 -10.88
N THR A 235 32.29 16.70 -10.94
CA THR A 235 32.86 15.64 -11.78
C THR A 235 32.38 15.87 -13.21
N ILE A 236 33.15 16.61 -14.00
CA ILE A 236 32.87 16.78 -15.44
C ILE A 236 33.43 15.54 -16.16
N GLN A 237 32.56 14.65 -16.61
CA GLN A 237 32.93 13.62 -17.58
C GLN A 237 33.24 14.32 -18.91
N LYS A 238 34.52 14.40 -19.28
CA LYS A 238 34.98 14.82 -20.60
C LYS A 238 34.62 13.74 -21.62
N ASN A 239 33.46 13.87 -22.27
CA ASN A 239 33.33 13.37 -23.64
C ASN A 239 33.69 14.52 -24.57
N LEU A 240 34.99 14.67 -24.84
CA LEU A 240 35.51 15.52 -25.90
C LEU A 240 35.35 14.75 -27.22
N VAL A 241 34.24 15.00 -27.93
CA VAL A 241 34.19 14.77 -29.38
C VAL A 241 34.66 16.07 -30.01
N LEU A 242 35.87 16.05 -30.56
CA LEU A 242 36.38 17.13 -31.40
C LEU A 242 35.85 16.90 -32.81
N GLU A 243 34.80 17.62 -33.17
CA GLU A 243 34.47 17.89 -34.57
C GLU A 243 34.09 19.37 -34.69
N ASP A 244 34.89 20.08 -35.48
CA ASP A 244 34.68 21.42 -36.02
C ASP A 244 34.47 22.61 -35.07
N ASN A 245 35.58 23.30 -34.76
CA ASN A 245 35.79 24.77 -34.70
C ASN A 245 34.70 25.75 -34.19
N ASN A 246 33.67 25.32 -33.47
CA ASN A 246 32.64 26.20 -32.93
C ASN A 246 32.70 26.21 -31.39
N LEU A 247 33.05 27.37 -30.83
CA LEU A 247 32.92 27.64 -29.39
C LEU A 247 31.45 27.79 -29.03
N GLU A 248 30.83 26.71 -28.54
CA GLU A 248 29.53 26.77 -27.89
C GLU A 248 29.68 27.26 -26.44
N ILE A 249 29.25 28.51 -26.18
CA ILE A 249 29.07 29.01 -24.81
C ILE A 249 27.74 28.48 -24.30
N ILE A 250 27.79 27.39 -23.56
CA ILE A 250 26.64 26.89 -22.78
C ILE A 250 26.39 27.89 -21.64
N ALA A 251 25.39 28.75 -21.77
CA ALA A 251 24.95 29.61 -20.68
C ALA A 251 24.48 28.75 -19.50
N PRO A 252 24.79 29.11 -18.24
CA PRO A 252 24.40 28.30 -17.09
C PRO A 252 22.88 28.32 -16.95
N MET A 253 22.27 27.20 -17.34
CA MET A 253 20.86 26.89 -17.08
C MET A 253 20.63 26.94 -15.56
N ASP A 254 19.58 27.63 -15.11
CA ASP A 254 19.25 27.86 -13.69
C ASP A 254 19.13 26.53 -12.91
N SER A 255 20.23 26.17 -12.24
CA SER A 255 20.43 24.86 -11.58
C SER A 255 19.51 24.63 -10.39
N ARG A 256 18.88 25.68 -9.84
CA ARG A 256 17.98 25.59 -8.69
C ARG A 256 16.67 24.89 -9.02
N ASN A 257 16.16 25.07 -10.24
CA ASN A 257 14.94 24.40 -10.69
C ASN A 257 15.20 22.95 -11.14
N TYR A 258 16.44 22.64 -11.53
CA TYR A 258 16.84 21.29 -11.91
C TYR A 258 17.00 20.39 -10.68
N THR A 259 17.71 20.85 -9.64
CA THR A 259 17.97 20.08 -8.42
C THR A 259 16.71 19.77 -7.61
N LYS A 260 15.78 20.72 -7.50
CA LYS A 260 14.50 20.50 -6.80
C LYS A 260 13.59 19.50 -7.54
N ARG A 261 13.71 19.41 -8.87
CA ARG A 261 12.93 18.49 -9.72
C ARG A 261 13.49 17.07 -9.69
N THR A 262 14.81 16.91 -9.66
CA THR A 262 15.47 15.60 -9.52
C THR A 262 15.22 14.94 -8.16
N ASP A 263 15.04 15.71 -7.08
CA ASP A 263 14.76 15.15 -5.75
C ASP A 263 13.34 14.57 -5.63
N VAL A 264 12.35 15.17 -6.30
CA VAL A 264 10.98 14.64 -6.34
C VAL A 264 10.90 13.40 -7.24
N ASP A 265 11.57 13.43 -8.40
CA ASP A 265 11.62 12.31 -9.33
C ASP A 265 12.38 11.08 -8.77
N SER A 266 13.29 11.26 -7.79
CA SER A 266 14.02 10.16 -7.16
C SER A 266 13.31 9.52 -5.95
N LYS A 267 12.43 10.24 -5.26
CA LYS A 267 11.67 9.72 -4.09
C LYS A 267 10.50 8.83 -4.50
N PHE A 268 9.84 9.14 -5.62
CA PHE A 268 8.65 8.43 -6.08
C PHE A 268 8.93 6.95 -6.45
N PRO A 269 10.00 6.60 -7.17
CA PRO A 269 10.36 5.20 -7.44
C PRO A 269 10.62 4.41 -6.15
N LYS A 270 11.24 5.03 -5.14
CA LYS A 270 11.47 4.41 -3.83
C LYS A 270 10.17 4.13 -3.08
N PHE A 271 9.19 5.05 -3.16
CA PHE A 271 7.87 4.86 -2.57
C PHE A 271 7.09 3.73 -3.24
N LEU A 272 7.08 3.66 -4.58
CA LEU A 272 6.45 2.55 -5.30
C LEU A 272 7.07 1.20 -4.94
N LEU A 273 8.40 1.14 -4.88
CA LEU A 273 9.12 -0.06 -4.44
C LEU A 273 8.77 -0.43 -2.99
N PHE A 274 8.60 0.55 -2.12
CA PHE A 274 8.14 0.31 -0.75
C PHE A 274 6.73 -0.31 -0.71
N LEU A 275 5.76 0.23 -1.47
CA LEU A 275 4.41 -0.33 -1.52
C LEU A 275 4.41 -1.76 -2.08
N ASP A 276 5.15 -2.00 -3.15
CA ASP A 276 5.27 -3.32 -3.78
C ASP A 276 5.86 -4.36 -2.80
N ASN A 277 6.94 -4.00 -2.09
CA ASN A 277 7.54 -4.86 -1.07
C ASN A 277 6.63 -5.07 0.15
N LEU A 278 5.91 -4.02 0.57
CA LEU A 278 4.98 -4.11 1.68
C LEU A 278 3.83 -5.05 1.35
N SER A 279 3.21 -4.88 0.18
CA SER A 279 2.19 -5.79 -0.34
C SER A 279 2.70 -7.24 -0.37
N TYR A 280 3.88 -7.47 -0.94
CA TYR A 280 4.46 -8.80 -1.04
C TYR A 280 4.65 -9.47 0.33
N ARG A 281 5.20 -8.74 1.31
CA ARG A 281 5.43 -9.25 2.67
C ARG A 281 4.11 -9.55 3.39
N THR A 282 3.15 -8.65 3.31
CA THR A 282 1.85 -8.81 3.98
C THR A 282 1.04 -9.95 3.36
N ILE A 283 1.02 -10.08 2.03
CA ILE A 283 0.39 -11.21 1.34
C ILE A 283 1.10 -12.52 1.70
N GLY A 284 2.43 -12.54 1.81
CA GLY A 284 3.18 -13.71 2.25
C GLY A 284 2.76 -14.21 3.64
N ILE A 285 2.60 -13.30 4.61
CA ILE A 285 2.10 -13.64 5.95
C ILE A 285 0.66 -14.20 5.87
N GLY A 286 -0.21 -13.53 5.10
CA GLY A 286 -1.58 -13.99 4.89
C GLY A 286 -1.65 -15.38 4.25
N PHE A 287 -0.80 -15.66 3.26
CA PHE A 287 -0.74 -16.96 2.59
C PHE A 287 -0.28 -18.10 3.53
N CYS A 288 0.69 -17.83 4.41
CA CYS A 288 1.11 -18.79 5.43
C CYS A 288 -0.06 -19.16 6.36
N PHE A 289 -0.78 -18.16 6.87
CA PHE A 289 -1.96 -18.42 7.71
C PHE A 289 -3.10 -19.06 6.94
N LEU A 290 -3.32 -18.71 5.67
CA LEU A 290 -4.34 -19.35 4.83
C LEU A 290 -4.04 -20.83 4.64
N THR A 291 -2.76 -21.18 4.41
CA THR A 291 -2.33 -22.57 4.28
C THR A 291 -2.56 -23.36 5.57
N LEU A 292 -2.18 -22.80 6.73
CA LEU A 292 -2.46 -23.41 8.03
C LEU A 292 -3.96 -23.54 8.30
N GLY A 293 -4.74 -22.55 7.88
CA GLY A 293 -6.19 -22.55 7.99
C GLY A 293 -6.82 -23.67 7.16
N ILE A 294 -6.44 -23.82 5.88
CA ILE A 294 -6.95 -24.90 5.01
C ILE A 294 -6.57 -26.28 5.56
N LEU A 295 -5.32 -26.46 6.01
CA LEU A 295 -4.87 -27.73 6.58
C LEU A 295 -5.62 -28.09 7.86
N SER A 296 -5.77 -27.13 8.78
CA SER A 296 -6.55 -27.35 10.01
C SER A 296 -8.03 -27.60 9.73
N GLY A 297 -8.59 -26.96 8.70
CA GLY A 297 -9.97 -27.19 8.24
C GLY A 297 -10.17 -28.59 7.71
N ALA A 298 -9.23 -29.12 6.92
CA ALA A 298 -9.30 -30.49 6.41
C ALA A 298 -9.27 -31.54 7.53
N VAL A 299 -8.44 -31.34 8.57
CA VAL A 299 -8.41 -32.22 9.74
C VAL A 299 -9.76 -32.21 10.46
N TRP A 300 -10.34 -31.02 10.65
CA TRP A 300 -11.65 -30.86 11.29
C TRP A 300 -12.79 -31.50 10.50
N ALA A 301 -12.78 -31.33 9.17
CA ALA A 301 -13.76 -31.89 8.27
C ALA A 301 -13.76 -33.41 8.36
N ASN A 302 -12.59 -34.03 8.47
CA ASN A 302 -12.48 -35.47 8.67
C ASN A 302 -13.06 -35.95 10.01
N GLU A 303 -12.83 -35.19 11.09
CA GLU A 303 -13.42 -35.50 12.41
C GLU A 303 -14.95 -35.39 12.42
N THR A 304 -15.50 -34.43 11.67
CA THR A 304 -16.94 -34.09 11.73
C THR A 304 -17.77 -34.83 10.69
N TRP A 305 -17.23 -35.01 9.49
CA TRP A 305 -17.94 -35.55 8.32
C TRP A 305 -17.31 -36.82 7.76
N GLY A 306 -16.18 -37.28 8.31
CA GLY A 306 -15.48 -38.49 7.86
C GLY A 306 -14.71 -38.34 6.54
N ASN A 307 -14.60 -37.12 6.00
CA ASN A 307 -13.86 -36.79 4.78
C ASN A 307 -13.05 -35.51 4.97
N TYR A 308 -11.83 -35.46 4.42
CA TYR A 308 -10.95 -34.28 4.51
C TYR A 308 -11.38 -33.10 3.62
N TRP A 309 -12.14 -33.36 2.58
CA TRP A 309 -12.56 -32.37 1.59
C TRP A 309 -13.84 -32.85 0.92
N SER A 310 -14.80 -31.95 0.77
CA SER A 310 -16.15 -32.20 0.28
C SER A 310 -16.50 -31.39 -0.98
N TRP A 311 -15.61 -30.50 -1.45
CA TRP A 311 -15.86 -29.59 -2.58
C TRP A 311 -17.09 -28.70 -2.37
N ASP A 312 -17.41 -28.40 -1.12
CA ASP A 312 -18.45 -27.43 -0.83
C ASP A 312 -18.05 -26.05 -1.38
N PRO A 313 -19.00 -25.12 -1.57
CA PRO A 313 -18.67 -23.80 -2.07
C PRO A 313 -17.59 -23.10 -1.23
N LYS A 314 -17.57 -23.26 0.10
CA LYS A 314 -16.60 -22.57 0.96
C LYS A 314 -15.18 -23.09 0.78
N GLU A 315 -14.99 -24.39 0.80
CA GLU A 315 -13.75 -25.11 0.51
C GLU A 315 -13.26 -24.77 -0.89
N THR A 316 -14.15 -24.80 -1.89
CA THR A 316 -13.81 -24.49 -3.28
C THR A 316 -13.30 -23.05 -3.42
N TRP A 317 -13.99 -22.06 -2.83
CA TRP A 317 -13.54 -20.67 -2.87
C TRP A 317 -12.28 -20.43 -2.03
N ALA A 318 -12.09 -21.15 -0.92
CA ALA A 318 -10.84 -21.12 -0.16
C ALA A 318 -9.66 -21.64 -0.99
N PHE A 319 -9.86 -22.71 -1.76
CA PHE A 319 -8.86 -23.24 -2.67
C PHE A 319 -8.57 -22.29 -3.85
N ILE A 320 -9.59 -21.66 -4.43
CA ILE A 320 -9.41 -20.61 -5.47
C ILE A 320 -8.60 -19.42 -4.91
N THR A 321 -8.90 -19.01 -3.68
CA THR A 321 -8.15 -17.96 -2.97
C THR A 321 -6.70 -18.36 -2.79
N TRP A 322 -6.45 -19.59 -2.33
CA TRP A 322 -5.12 -20.14 -2.16
C TRP A 322 -4.34 -20.16 -3.48
N LEU A 323 -4.95 -20.67 -4.57
CA LEU A 323 -4.33 -20.69 -5.89
C LEU A 323 -3.98 -19.30 -6.40
N THR A 324 -4.87 -18.32 -6.21
CA THR A 324 -4.63 -16.93 -6.64
C THR A 324 -3.39 -16.35 -5.97
N PHE A 325 -3.25 -16.52 -4.66
CA PHE A 325 -2.09 -16.01 -3.93
C PHE A 325 -0.85 -16.88 -4.09
N ALA A 326 -0.99 -18.18 -4.34
CA ALA A 326 0.11 -19.05 -4.75
C ALA A 326 0.67 -18.59 -6.11
N CYS A 327 -0.19 -18.30 -7.09
CA CYS A 327 0.22 -17.72 -8.38
C CYS A 327 0.89 -16.36 -8.21
N TYR A 328 0.34 -15.49 -7.36
CA TYR A 328 0.98 -14.21 -7.01
C TYR A 328 2.39 -14.43 -6.46
N LEU A 329 2.56 -15.24 -5.41
CA LEU A 329 3.86 -15.47 -4.78
C LEU A 329 4.83 -16.20 -5.72
N HIS A 330 4.36 -17.15 -6.51
CA HIS A 330 5.15 -17.85 -7.52
C HIS A 330 5.68 -16.88 -8.59
N SER A 331 4.82 -15.98 -9.07
CA SER A 331 5.24 -14.94 -10.03
C SER A 331 6.31 -14.00 -9.48
N ARG A 332 6.26 -13.72 -8.17
CA ARG A 332 7.25 -12.88 -7.46
C ARG A 332 8.57 -13.61 -7.21
N LEU A 333 8.49 -14.82 -6.65
CA LEU A 333 9.64 -15.59 -6.18
C LEU A 333 10.45 -16.23 -7.31
N ILE A 334 9.75 -16.84 -8.28
CA ILE A 334 10.38 -17.61 -9.35
C ILE A 334 10.40 -16.82 -10.65
N GLY A 335 9.30 -16.13 -10.95
CA GLY A 335 9.21 -15.29 -12.14
C GLY A 335 10.03 -14.00 -12.05
N GLY A 336 10.43 -13.59 -10.84
CA GLY A 336 11.13 -12.32 -10.60
C GLY A 336 10.30 -11.09 -10.98
N TRP A 337 8.98 -11.22 -11.06
CA TRP A 337 8.11 -10.12 -11.48
C TRP A 337 8.05 -9.06 -10.38
N ALA A 338 8.31 -7.81 -10.74
CA ALA A 338 8.15 -6.66 -9.87
C ALA A 338 7.17 -5.65 -10.44
N GLY A 339 6.49 -4.91 -9.56
CA GLY A 339 5.64 -3.78 -9.94
C GLY A 339 4.24 -4.15 -10.45
N SER A 340 3.85 -3.65 -11.62
CA SER A 340 2.44 -3.62 -12.06
C SER A 340 1.83 -5.00 -12.33
N LYS A 341 2.58 -5.92 -12.92
CA LYS A 341 2.09 -7.28 -13.25
C LYS A 341 1.60 -8.05 -12.01
N PRO A 342 2.41 -8.24 -10.95
CA PRO A 342 1.93 -8.94 -9.76
C PRO A 342 0.86 -8.13 -9.00
N ALA A 343 0.90 -6.79 -9.06
CA ALA A 343 -0.10 -5.96 -8.39
C ALA A 343 -1.52 -6.13 -8.99
N TRP A 344 -1.64 -6.43 -10.29
CA TRP A 344 -2.92 -6.82 -10.91
C TRP A 344 -3.47 -8.14 -10.36
N ILE A 345 -2.59 -9.14 -10.18
CA ILE A 345 -2.98 -10.44 -9.60
C ILE A 345 -3.46 -10.25 -8.16
N ALA A 346 -2.74 -9.46 -7.36
CA ALA A 346 -3.16 -9.14 -5.99
C ALA A 346 -4.49 -8.37 -5.95
N SER A 347 -4.71 -7.43 -6.87
CA SER A 347 -5.97 -6.67 -6.96
C SER A 347 -7.16 -7.56 -7.33
N PHE A 348 -6.96 -8.53 -8.22
CA PHE A 348 -7.97 -9.56 -8.49
C PHE A 348 -8.22 -10.45 -7.27
N GLY A 349 -7.16 -10.81 -6.54
CA GLY A 349 -7.24 -11.53 -5.27
C GLY A 349 -8.11 -10.82 -4.22
N PHE A 350 -8.14 -9.49 -4.19
CA PHE A 350 -9.01 -8.72 -3.28
C PHE A 350 -10.48 -9.10 -3.45
N VAL A 351 -10.94 -9.17 -4.70
CA VAL A 351 -12.34 -9.52 -5.03
C VAL A 351 -12.62 -10.97 -4.66
N ILE A 352 -11.67 -11.87 -4.94
CA ILE A 352 -11.79 -13.30 -4.60
C ILE A 352 -11.92 -13.50 -3.08
N VAL A 353 -11.14 -12.79 -2.27
CA VAL A 353 -11.25 -12.88 -0.81
C VAL A 353 -12.62 -12.44 -0.33
N TRP A 354 -13.19 -11.36 -0.88
CA TRP A 354 -14.55 -10.93 -0.53
C TRP A 354 -15.62 -11.93 -0.97
N ILE A 355 -15.49 -12.56 -2.14
CA ILE A 355 -16.42 -13.60 -2.57
C ILE A 355 -16.32 -14.83 -1.65
N CYS A 356 -15.10 -15.26 -1.31
CA CYS A 356 -14.86 -16.37 -0.40
C CYS A 356 -15.43 -16.09 0.99
N TYR A 357 -15.25 -14.87 1.50
CA TYR A 357 -15.61 -14.50 2.87
C TYR A 357 -17.09 -14.09 3.02
N LEU A 358 -17.64 -13.24 2.14
CA LEU A 358 -19.04 -12.82 2.19
C LEU A 358 -19.92 -13.56 1.20
N GLY A 359 -19.46 -13.71 -0.05
CA GLY A 359 -20.27 -14.23 -1.15
C GLY A 359 -20.85 -15.62 -0.87
N VAL A 360 -20.01 -16.56 -0.44
CA VAL A 360 -20.48 -17.92 -0.12
C VAL A 360 -21.37 -17.96 1.12
N ASN A 361 -21.12 -17.06 2.08
CA ASN A 361 -21.95 -16.94 3.28
C ASN A 361 -23.36 -16.41 2.97
N LEU A 362 -23.49 -15.52 1.99
CA LEU A 362 -24.76 -14.90 1.60
C LEU A 362 -25.60 -15.77 0.65
N LEU A 363 -24.96 -16.61 -0.17
CA LEU A 363 -25.62 -17.44 -1.19
C LEU A 363 -26.39 -18.67 -0.65
N GLY A 364 -26.41 -18.92 0.66
CA GLY A 364 -27.31 -19.93 1.24
C GLY A 364 -26.94 -21.41 0.99
N GLN A 365 -25.86 -21.70 0.25
CA GLN A 365 -25.54 -23.05 -0.24
C GLN A 365 -24.34 -23.65 0.53
N GLY A 366 -24.51 -24.83 1.14
CA GLY A 366 -23.45 -25.62 1.78
C GLY A 366 -23.65 -25.91 3.28
N LEU A 367 -22.87 -26.86 3.82
CA LEU A 367 -22.92 -27.33 5.23
C LEU A 367 -22.52 -26.27 6.27
N HIS A 368 -22.16 -25.07 5.82
CA HIS A 368 -21.66 -23.96 6.63
C HIS A 368 -22.47 -22.67 6.43
N SER A 369 -23.65 -22.75 5.84
CA SER A 369 -24.44 -21.57 5.49
C SER A 369 -25.14 -20.93 6.70
N TYR A 370 -25.08 -19.60 6.77
CA TYR A 370 -25.96 -18.75 7.59
C TYR A 370 -26.94 -17.96 6.69
N GLY A 371 -27.40 -18.61 5.61
CA GLY A 371 -28.05 -17.97 4.46
C GLY A 371 -29.13 -16.95 4.81
N PHE A 372 -28.94 -15.73 4.32
CA PHE A 372 -29.90 -14.61 4.42
C PHE A 372 -30.73 -14.44 3.14
N LEU A 373 -30.19 -14.79 1.96
CA LEU A 373 -30.92 -14.72 0.70
C LEU A 373 -31.50 -16.10 0.36
N GLN A 374 -32.81 -16.25 0.58
CA GLN A 374 -33.60 -17.24 -0.15
C GLN A 374 -33.85 -16.65 -1.55
N LEU A 375 -32.99 -17.03 -2.50
CA LEU A 375 -33.29 -16.89 -3.92
C LEU A 375 -34.02 -18.12 -4.42
#